data_AF-A0A238XQT4-F1
#
_entry.id   AF-A0A238XQT4-F1
#
_cell.length_a   1.000
_cell.length_b   1.000
_cell.length_c   1.000
_cell.angle_alpha   90.00
_cell.angle_beta   90.00
_cell.angle_gamma   90.00
#
_symmetry.space_group_name_H-M   'P 1'
#
loop_
_entity.id
_entity.type
_entity.pdbx_description
1 polymer ?
#
loop_
_entity_poly.entity_id
_entity_poly.type
_entity_poly.pdbx_seq_one_letter_code
_entity_poly.pdbx_strand_id
1 'polypeptide(L)'
;MSTPLFRSGWWRVSRRPVLVSCFAVCVAFLSGCGAVGPSWETGVSSMRSTMKDTKEFINPAPAIDVNRYKWENPNQEKLALLFSPVDARIMALTRYVTSIDYRPDEAWINALLTRFPWVDGVIVADENGEILMRRPPVPLKRFSEPLVFESIWRETLVKTVVDYTALGPELYFGMPNFDGADFKGLHVISFDPRVLFSFCPEPEQLVIVDPRAQKLWTSTETPPAGAVELTNIPWLEIMKEKIHGTVMAGEKQYTWLARFIGRDLFVFATESANASIEDKGFSIPFFGGNS
;
A
#
# COMPACT_ATOMS: atom_id res chain seq x y z
N MET A 1 5.18 -74.71 -54.39
CA MET A 1 4.87 -74.88 -55.83
C MET A 1 5.69 -73.85 -56.58
N SER A 2 6.86 -74.29 -57.07
CA SER A 2 7.22 -74.45 -58.49
C SER A 2 7.67 -73.12 -59.11
N THR A 3 8.86 -72.91 -59.65
CA THR A 3 9.96 -73.75 -60.14
C THR A 3 11.13 -72.80 -60.49
N PRO A 4 12.34 -73.29 -60.80
CA PRO A 4 13.58 -72.51 -60.96
C PRO A 4 13.76 -71.97 -62.40
N LEU A 5 14.81 -71.26 -62.83
CA LEU A 5 16.23 -71.64 -62.92
C LEU A 5 17.11 -70.47 -63.40
N PHE A 6 18.36 -70.48 -62.92
CA PHE A 6 19.63 -70.11 -63.60
C PHE A 6 19.82 -68.66 -64.09
N ARG A 7 21.03 -68.11 -64.17
CA ARG A 7 22.34 -68.28 -63.52
C ARG A 7 23.19 -67.12 -64.11
N SER A 8 24.10 -66.57 -63.31
CA SER A 8 25.40 -66.00 -63.72
C SER A 8 25.45 -65.02 -64.91
N GLY A 9 25.75 -63.75 -64.60
CA GLY A 9 27.16 -63.36 -64.54
C GLY A 9 27.64 -62.28 -65.53
N TRP A 10 28.33 -61.29 -64.94
CA TRP A 10 29.45 -60.51 -65.49
C TRP A 10 29.02 -59.53 -66.61
N TRP A 11 29.33 -58.23 -66.55
CA TRP A 11 30.64 -57.70 -66.95
C TRP A 11 30.87 -56.28 -66.39
N ARG A 12 32.13 -56.08 -66.01
CA ARG A 12 32.79 -54.85 -65.60
C ARG A 12 33.36 -54.16 -66.85
N VAL A 13 33.03 -52.89 -67.09
CA VAL A 13 33.73 -51.99 -68.05
C VAL A 13 33.39 -50.55 -67.63
N SER A 14 34.23 -49.52 -67.63
CA SER A 14 35.67 -49.31 -67.42
C SER A 14 35.80 -47.78 -67.25
N ARG A 15 36.83 -47.35 -66.51
CA ARG A 15 37.18 -45.93 -66.31
C ARG A 15 37.51 -45.21 -67.64
N ARG A 16 37.13 -43.91 -67.70
CA ARG A 16 37.73 -42.71 -68.37
C ARG A 16 38.73 -42.95 -69.52
N PRO A 17 38.70 -42.17 -70.62
CA PRO A 17 39.05 -40.72 -70.64
C PRO A 17 38.18 -39.90 -71.63
N VAL A 18 38.17 -38.56 -71.66
CA VAL A 18 39.07 -37.65 -72.41
C VAL A 18 38.47 -36.25 -72.15
N LEU A 19 39.08 -35.39 -71.31
CA LEU A 19 40.01 -34.31 -71.67
C LEU A 19 39.55 -33.46 -72.88
N VAL A 20 39.42 -32.14 -72.64
CA VAL A 20 39.23 -31.06 -73.64
C VAL A 20 37.78 -30.74 -74.02
N SER A 21 37.12 -29.95 -73.17
CA SER A 21 36.24 -28.84 -73.58
C SER A 21 35.73 -28.16 -72.29
N CYS A 22 35.84 -26.89 -72.02
CA CYS A 22 36.50 -25.76 -72.64
C CYS A 22 36.48 -24.69 -71.54
N PHE A 23 37.62 -24.08 -71.22
CA PHE A 23 37.66 -22.64 -70.92
C PHE A 23 36.84 -22.04 -69.76
N ALA A 24 36.22 -22.82 -68.86
CA ALA A 24 35.31 -22.28 -67.83
C ALA A 24 35.78 -22.43 -66.38
N VAL A 25 36.86 -23.18 -66.10
CA VAL A 25 37.31 -23.45 -64.72
C VAL A 25 38.60 -22.68 -64.33
N CYS A 26 39.29 -22.05 -65.28
CA CYS A 26 40.55 -21.33 -65.01
C CYS A 26 40.42 -19.80 -64.91
N VAL A 27 39.22 -19.22 -64.95
CA VAL A 27 38.96 -17.83 -64.49
C VAL A 27 38.60 -17.79 -63.00
N ALA A 28 38.70 -18.93 -62.31
CA ALA A 28 38.44 -19.05 -60.88
C ALA A 28 39.57 -18.55 -59.95
N PHE A 29 40.63 -17.90 -60.44
CA PHE A 29 41.79 -17.64 -59.55
C PHE A 29 42.51 -16.30 -59.62
N LEU A 30 42.17 -15.33 -60.48
CA LEU A 30 42.93 -14.07 -60.50
C LEU A 30 42.06 -12.86 -60.83
N SER A 31 41.26 -12.40 -59.86
CA SER A 31 40.83 -11.00 -59.73
C SER A 31 40.32 -10.72 -58.31
N GLY A 32 41.10 -9.96 -57.54
CA GLY A 32 40.55 -9.08 -56.50
C GLY A 32 40.64 -9.56 -55.05
N CYS A 33 41.85 -9.55 -54.49
CA CYS A 33 42.06 -9.33 -53.07
C CYS A 33 41.99 -7.81 -52.81
N GLY A 34 41.11 -7.34 -51.91
CA GLY A 34 41.15 -5.99 -51.33
C GLY A 34 39.88 -5.14 -51.50
N ALA A 35 39.43 -4.55 -50.39
CA ALA A 35 38.24 -3.72 -50.17
C ALA A 35 36.94 -4.55 -50.05
N VAL A 36 36.24 -4.62 -48.93
CA VAL A 36 35.82 -3.55 -48.02
C VAL A 36 35.72 -4.13 -46.60
N GLY A 37 36.28 -3.44 -45.62
CA GLY A 37 36.29 -3.85 -44.21
C GLY A 37 34.90 -3.94 -43.58
N PRO A 38 34.80 -4.25 -42.27
CA PRO A 38 33.51 -4.21 -41.59
C PRO A 38 32.96 -2.79 -41.75
N SER A 39 31.84 -2.65 -42.47
CA SER A 39 31.11 -1.40 -42.48
C SER A 39 30.68 -1.14 -41.04
N TRP A 40 31.30 -0.15 -40.42
CA TRP A 40 30.92 0.36 -39.10
C TRP A 40 29.41 0.63 -39.02
N GLU A 41 28.77 0.97 -40.14
CA GLU A 41 27.34 1.24 -40.21
C GLU A 41 26.47 -0.02 -40.09
N THR A 42 26.91 -1.19 -40.56
CA THR A 42 26.17 -2.46 -40.38
C THR A 42 26.35 -3.05 -38.98
N GLY A 43 27.51 -2.83 -38.34
CA GLY A 43 27.72 -3.18 -36.93
C GLY A 43 26.94 -2.28 -35.96
N VAL A 44 26.89 -0.98 -36.24
CA VAL A 44 26.15 -0.01 -35.41
C VAL A 44 24.64 -0.15 -35.58
N SER A 45 24.14 -0.44 -36.79
CA SER A 45 22.70 -0.64 -37.00
C SER A 45 22.18 -1.92 -36.34
N SER A 46 22.94 -3.03 -36.41
CA SER A 46 22.59 -4.28 -35.72
C SER A 46 22.75 -4.20 -34.20
N MET A 47 23.77 -3.50 -33.68
CA MET A 47 23.85 -3.20 -32.24
C MET A 47 22.71 -2.28 -31.79
N ARG A 48 22.33 -1.28 -32.60
CA ARG A 48 21.25 -0.35 -32.24
C ARG A 48 19.89 -1.03 -32.28
N SER A 49 19.62 -1.93 -33.21
CA SER A 49 18.39 -2.74 -33.21
C SER A 49 18.36 -3.68 -32.01
N THR A 50 19.45 -4.40 -31.75
CA THR A 50 19.55 -5.32 -30.60
C THR A 50 19.46 -4.57 -29.28
N MET A 51 20.09 -3.39 -29.15
CA MET A 51 19.95 -2.53 -27.97
C MET A 51 18.54 -1.95 -27.86
N LYS A 52 17.85 -1.64 -28.97
CA LYS A 52 16.47 -1.15 -28.94
C LYS A 52 15.53 -2.24 -28.45
N ASP A 53 15.64 -3.44 -29.00
CA ASP A 53 14.82 -4.60 -28.61
C ASP A 53 15.11 -5.01 -27.15
N THR A 54 16.38 -4.98 -26.75
CA THR A 54 16.79 -5.25 -25.35
C THR A 54 16.33 -4.14 -24.41
N LYS A 55 16.37 -2.87 -24.82
CA LYS A 55 15.91 -1.73 -24.01
C LYS A 55 14.39 -1.77 -23.83
N GLU A 56 13.64 -2.20 -24.84
CA GLU A 56 12.19 -2.37 -24.77
C GLU A 56 11.79 -3.57 -23.89
N PHE A 57 12.65 -4.60 -23.80
CA PHE A 57 12.45 -5.75 -22.92
C PHE A 57 12.91 -5.51 -21.47
N ILE A 58 14.01 -4.78 -21.27
CA ILE A 58 14.56 -4.47 -19.94
C ILE A 58 13.87 -3.25 -19.31
N ASN A 59 13.41 -2.30 -20.12
CA ASN A 59 12.79 -1.06 -19.65
C ASN A 59 11.70 -0.60 -20.64
N PRO A 60 10.55 -1.32 -20.70
CA PRO A 60 9.44 -0.90 -21.53
C PRO A 60 9.06 0.54 -21.16
N ALA A 61 8.91 1.40 -22.17
CA ALA A 61 8.50 2.78 -21.94
C ALA A 61 7.20 2.77 -21.11
N PRO A 62 7.12 3.53 -20.01
CA PRO A 62 5.96 3.49 -19.14
C PRO A 62 4.73 3.95 -19.94
N ALA A 63 3.87 3.01 -20.32
CA ALA A 63 2.55 3.33 -20.81
C ALA A 63 1.76 3.90 -19.62
N ILE A 64 1.61 5.22 -19.60
CA ILE A 64 0.70 5.90 -18.68
C ILE A 64 -0.72 5.58 -19.16
N ASP A 65 -1.23 4.47 -18.66
CA ASP A 65 -2.62 4.09 -18.85
C ASP A 65 -3.49 4.96 -17.93
N VAL A 66 -4.06 6.02 -18.50
CA VAL A 66 -5.01 6.91 -17.83
C VAL A 66 -6.33 6.23 -17.46
N ASN A 67 -6.61 5.04 -18.00
CA ASN A 67 -7.77 4.22 -17.64
C ASN A 67 -7.45 3.09 -16.65
N ARG A 68 -6.18 2.95 -16.23
CA ARG A 68 -5.80 2.05 -15.11
C ARG A 68 -6.45 2.46 -13.79
N TYR A 69 -6.90 3.71 -13.71
CA TYR A 69 -7.62 4.33 -12.59
C TYR A 69 -9.14 4.18 -12.72
N LYS A 70 -9.63 2.96 -12.93
CA LYS A 70 -11.04 2.65 -12.71
C LYS A 70 -11.09 1.55 -11.68
N TRP A 71 -11.56 1.89 -10.48
CA TRP A 71 -11.87 0.86 -9.49
C TRP A 71 -12.92 -0.06 -10.10
N GLU A 72 -12.65 -1.36 -10.08
CA GLU A 72 -13.60 -2.37 -10.57
C GLU A 72 -14.87 -2.41 -9.71
N ASN A 73 -14.73 -2.00 -8.44
CA ASN A 73 -15.81 -1.98 -7.47
C ASN A 73 -16.19 -0.54 -7.06
N PRO A 74 -17.37 -0.02 -7.48
CA PRO A 74 -17.79 1.34 -7.15
C PRO A 74 -18.01 1.57 -5.64
N ASN A 75 -18.27 0.50 -4.89
CA ASN A 75 -18.40 0.58 -3.43
C ASN A 75 -17.06 0.94 -2.77
N GLN A 76 -15.98 0.34 -3.25
CA GLN A 76 -14.62 0.58 -2.77
C GLN A 76 -14.11 1.94 -3.21
N GLU A 77 -14.43 2.35 -4.44
CA GLU A 77 -14.14 3.69 -4.94
C GLU A 77 -14.75 4.76 -4.04
N LYS A 78 -16.06 4.62 -3.73
CA LYS A 78 -16.75 5.54 -2.83
C LYS A 78 -16.06 5.60 -1.47
N LEU A 79 -15.81 4.47 -0.83
CA LEU A 79 -15.13 4.44 0.46
C LEU A 79 -13.75 5.10 0.37
N ALA A 80 -12.95 4.76 -0.65
CA ALA A 80 -11.62 5.29 -0.88
C ALA A 80 -11.60 6.82 -1.01
N LEU A 81 -12.54 7.40 -1.76
CA LEU A 81 -12.68 8.85 -1.90
C LEU A 81 -12.98 9.53 -0.56
N LEU A 82 -13.79 8.90 0.30
CA LEU A 82 -14.16 9.45 1.60
C LEU A 82 -13.04 9.32 2.63
N PHE A 83 -12.40 8.15 2.75
CA PHE A 83 -11.45 7.87 3.83
C PHE A 83 -10.02 8.31 3.52
N SER A 84 -9.57 8.30 2.25
CA SER A 84 -8.15 8.53 1.92
C SER A 84 -7.61 9.88 2.43
N PRO A 85 -8.34 11.01 2.31
CA PRO A 85 -7.88 12.29 2.85
C PRO A 85 -7.75 12.28 4.38
N VAL A 86 -8.61 11.53 5.06
CA VAL A 86 -8.61 11.36 6.52
C VAL A 86 -7.40 10.53 6.95
N ASP A 87 -7.20 9.37 6.32
CA ASP A 87 -6.08 8.46 6.59
C ASP A 87 -4.74 9.16 6.35
N ALA A 88 -4.64 9.99 5.30
CA ALA A 88 -3.43 10.77 5.04
C ALA A 88 -3.04 11.70 6.22
N ARG A 89 -4.01 12.29 6.93
CA ARG A 89 -3.74 13.13 8.11
C ARG A 89 -3.25 12.32 9.30
N ILE A 90 -3.90 11.20 9.57
CA ILE A 90 -3.53 10.28 10.63
C ILE A 90 -2.12 9.71 10.38
N MET A 91 -1.84 9.29 9.15
CA MET A 91 -0.53 8.79 8.74
C MET A 91 0.55 9.87 8.88
N ALA A 92 0.25 11.12 8.49
CA ALA A 92 1.19 12.23 8.65
C ALA A 92 1.50 12.52 10.13
N LEU A 93 0.49 12.52 11.00
CA LEU A 93 0.68 12.69 12.45
C LEU A 93 1.50 11.54 13.02
N THR A 94 1.10 10.29 12.72
CA THR A 94 1.77 9.07 13.20
C THR A 94 3.26 9.11 12.84
N ARG A 95 3.59 9.37 11.56
CA ARG A 95 4.98 9.46 11.10
C ARG A 95 5.77 10.57 11.80
N TYR A 96 5.13 11.69 12.11
CA TYR A 96 5.81 12.80 12.79
C TYR A 96 6.11 12.43 14.24
N VAL A 97 5.14 11.87 14.97
CA VAL A 97 5.34 11.49 16.37
C VAL A 97 6.34 10.35 16.50
N THR A 98 6.27 9.34 15.63
CA THR A 98 7.23 8.21 15.64
C THR A 98 8.59 8.56 15.04
N SER A 99 8.84 9.82 14.66
CA SER A 99 10.14 10.23 14.12
C SER A 99 11.22 10.34 15.18
N ILE A 100 10.82 10.45 16.45
CA ILE A 100 11.70 10.51 17.60
C ILE A 100 11.31 9.42 18.61
N ASP A 101 12.33 8.89 19.27
CA ASP A 101 12.23 7.92 20.36
C ASP A 101 12.86 8.45 21.64
N TYR A 102 13.19 9.74 21.69
CA TYR A 102 13.67 10.45 22.87
C TYR A 102 12.64 11.46 23.35
N ARG A 103 12.81 11.94 24.59
CA ARG A 103 11.90 12.92 25.19
C ARG A 103 11.85 14.21 24.35
N PRO A 104 10.67 14.65 23.87
CA PRO A 104 10.57 15.87 23.07
C PRO A 104 10.86 17.12 23.90
N ASP A 105 11.48 18.11 23.26
CA ASP A 105 11.66 19.45 23.80
C ASP A 105 10.49 20.38 23.43
N GLU A 106 10.49 21.60 23.97
CA GLU A 106 9.42 22.56 23.67
C GLU A 106 9.38 22.96 22.19
N ALA A 107 10.54 23.02 21.53
CA ALA A 107 10.62 23.39 20.11
C ALA A 107 9.91 22.35 19.24
N TRP A 108 10.14 21.07 19.48
CA TRP A 108 9.46 19.98 18.80
C TRP A 108 7.95 19.99 19.07
N ILE A 109 7.53 20.20 20.32
CA ILE A 109 6.10 20.26 20.68
C ILE A 109 5.41 21.43 19.97
N ASN A 110 6.04 22.61 19.95
CA ASN A 110 5.50 23.77 19.24
C ASN A 110 5.41 23.52 17.73
N ALA A 111 6.41 22.85 17.14
CA ALA A 111 6.37 22.46 15.73
C ALA A 111 5.25 21.44 15.45
N LEU A 112 5.02 20.48 16.34
CA LEU A 112 3.90 19.53 16.26
C LEU A 112 2.57 20.27 16.21
N LEU A 113 2.30 21.13 17.20
CA LEU A 113 1.03 21.85 17.32
C LEU A 113 0.82 22.84 16.16
N THR A 114 1.89 23.43 15.63
CA THR A 114 1.82 24.28 14.44
C THR A 114 1.50 23.46 13.19
N ARG A 115 2.08 22.27 13.06
CA ARG A 115 1.89 21.39 11.89
C ARG A 115 0.52 20.69 11.91
N PHE A 116 0.02 20.36 13.09
CA PHE A 116 -1.23 19.65 13.31
C PHE A 116 -2.13 20.46 14.25
N PRO A 117 -2.75 21.56 13.76
CA PRO A 117 -3.55 22.47 14.59
C PRO A 117 -4.86 21.86 15.11
N TRP A 118 -5.19 20.64 14.67
CA TRP A 118 -6.34 19.85 15.11
C TRP A 118 -6.02 18.90 16.28
N VAL A 119 -4.76 18.87 16.74
CA VAL A 119 -4.36 18.14 17.94
C VAL A 119 -4.79 18.94 19.17
N ASP A 120 -5.47 18.28 20.10
CA ASP A 120 -5.99 18.90 21.33
C ASP A 120 -4.91 19.04 22.40
N GLY A 121 -3.96 18.11 22.46
CA GLY A 121 -2.89 18.21 23.46
C GLY A 121 -1.70 17.27 23.29
N VAL A 122 -0.66 17.59 24.07
CA VAL A 122 0.58 16.81 24.22
C VAL A 122 0.88 16.67 25.70
N ILE A 123 1.23 15.46 26.11
CA ILE A 123 1.66 15.10 27.47
C ILE A 123 3.03 14.44 27.37
N VAL A 124 3.94 14.85 28.23
CA VAL A 124 5.21 14.16 28.44
C VAL A 124 5.22 13.64 29.86
N ALA A 125 5.37 12.32 29.99
CA ALA A 125 5.44 11.63 31.26
C ALA A 125 6.81 10.98 31.45
N ASP A 126 7.22 10.79 32.71
CA ASP A 126 8.43 10.07 33.08
C ASP A 126 8.20 8.54 33.11
N GLU A 127 9.20 7.80 33.58
CA GLU A 127 9.16 6.34 33.73
C GLU A 127 8.13 5.84 34.76
N ASN A 128 7.77 6.68 35.73
CA ASN A 128 6.77 6.38 36.77
C ASN A 128 5.35 6.78 36.35
N GLY A 129 5.19 7.42 35.18
CA GLY A 129 3.92 7.96 34.70
C GLY A 129 3.58 9.33 35.28
N GLU A 130 4.52 10.00 35.95
CA GLU A 130 4.37 11.38 36.40
C GLU A 130 4.43 12.33 35.19
N ILE A 131 3.47 13.25 35.12
CA ILE A 131 3.39 14.22 34.02
C ILE A 131 4.41 15.34 34.26
N LEU A 132 5.48 15.32 33.47
CA LEU A 132 6.52 16.35 33.47
C LEU A 132 6.07 17.61 32.72
N MET A 133 5.35 17.42 31.61
CA MET A 133 4.88 18.53 30.78
C MET A 133 3.50 18.23 30.20
N ARG A 134 2.68 19.26 30.10
CA ARG A 134 1.41 19.23 29.37
C ARG A 134 1.22 20.50 28.55
N ARG A 135 0.69 20.34 27.34
CA ARG A 135 0.24 21.42 26.45
C ARG A 135 -1.16 21.06 25.92
N PRO A 136 -2.17 21.93 26.04
CA PRO A 136 -2.19 23.13 26.88
C PRO A 136 -2.06 22.78 28.39
N PRO A 137 -1.53 23.67 29.25
CA PRO A 137 -1.35 23.37 30.68
C PRO A 137 -2.65 22.95 31.38
N VAL A 138 -3.77 23.57 30.99
CA VAL A 138 -5.11 23.18 31.43
C VAL A 138 -5.83 22.54 30.25
N PRO A 139 -6.05 21.21 30.26
CA PRO A 139 -6.72 20.53 29.16
C PRO A 139 -8.23 20.77 29.24
N LEU A 140 -8.88 20.86 28.06
CA LEU A 140 -10.33 20.97 27.95
C LEU A 140 -11.02 19.68 28.38
N LYS A 141 -10.55 18.54 27.86
CA LYS A 141 -10.98 17.20 28.25
C LYS A 141 -9.97 16.61 29.22
N ARG A 142 -10.44 16.23 30.40
CA ARG A 142 -9.63 15.50 31.38
C ARG A 142 -9.86 14.00 31.19
N PHE A 143 -8.79 13.23 31.37
CA PHE A 143 -8.86 11.78 31.46
C PHE A 143 -9.91 11.36 32.49
N SER A 144 -10.84 10.49 32.10
CA SER A 144 -11.85 9.93 32.99
C SER A 144 -11.23 8.92 33.98
N GLU A 145 -10.27 8.14 33.49
CA GLU A 145 -9.48 7.18 34.25
C GLU A 145 -7.98 7.46 34.06
N PRO A 146 -7.12 7.10 35.02
CA PRO A 146 -5.68 7.16 34.81
C PRO A 146 -5.31 6.42 33.53
N LEU A 147 -4.46 7.03 32.70
CA LEU A 147 -3.94 6.35 31.51
C LEU A 147 -3.07 5.18 31.96
N VAL A 148 -3.68 3.98 32.03
CA VAL A 148 -2.95 2.75 32.30
C VAL A 148 -2.41 2.26 30.97
N PHE A 149 -1.13 2.54 30.74
CA PHE A 149 -0.43 1.99 29.60
C PHE A 149 -0.02 0.56 29.93
N GLU A 150 -0.80 -0.42 29.49
CA GLU A 150 -0.39 -1.81 29.55
C GLU A 150 0.87 -2.00 28.73
N SER A 151 1.92 -2.34 29.40
CA SER A 151 3.26 -2.23 28.90
C SER A 151 3.81 -3.60 28.56
N ILE A 152 3.52 -4.01 27.33
CA ILE A 152 4.41 -4.92 26.62
C ILE A 152 5.70 -4.13 26.32
N TRP A 153 6.53 -3.89 27.34
CA TRP A 153 7.66 -2.94 27.38
C TRP A 153 8.77 -3.17 26.34
N ARG A 154 8.65 -4.21 25.50
CA ARG A 154 9.62 -4.56 24.44
C ARG A 154 9.10 -4.31 23.03
N GLU A 155 7.85 -3.88 22.87
CA GLU A 155 7.29 -3.61 21.55
C GLU A 155 7.28 -2.11 21.30
N THR A 156 8.09 -1.69 20.32
CA THR A 156 8.29 -0.32 19.80
C THR A 156 7.07 0.30 19.12
N LEU A 157 5.86 -0.21 19.39
CA LEU A 157 4.66 0.13 18.65
C LEU A 157 3.72 1.02 19.46
N VAL A 158 3.24 2.07 18.80
CA VAL A 158 2.44 3.12 19.39
C VAL A 158 1.09 2.59 19.87
N LYS A 159 0.89 2.64 21.19
CA LYS A 159 -0.40 2.28 21.80
C LYS A 159 -1.38 3.44 21.66
N THR A 160 -2.57 3.09 21.23
CA THR A 160 -3.73 3.98 21.25
C THR A 160 -4.64 3.61 22.41
N VAL A 161 -5.26 4.63 22.98
CA VAL A 161 -6.30 4.50 24.02
C VAL A 161 -7.37 5.51 23.67
N VAL A 162 -8.63 5.10 23.67
CA VAL A 162 -9.76 6.03 23.48
C VAL A 162 -10.48 6.19 24.81
N ASP A 163 -10.61 7.43 25.26
CA ASP A 163 -11.41 7.81 26.42
C ASP A 163 -12.70 8.48 25.96
N TYR A 164 -13.85 8.02 26.47
CA TYR A 164 -15.16 8.55 26.14
C TYR A 164 -15.63 9.50 27.23
N THR A 165 -15.11 10.73 27.19
CA THR A 165 -15.46 11.76 28.17
C THR A 165 -16.86 12.33 27.94
N ALA A 166 -17.38 13.10 28.92
CA ALA A 166 -18.64 13.82 28.78
C ALA A 166 -18.65 14.85 27.61
N LEU A 167 -17.49 15.34 27.19
CA LEU A 167 -17.34 16.28 26.06
C LEU A 167 -17.14 15.56 24.72
N GLY A 168 -17.12 14.23 24.73
CA GLY A 168 -16.90 13.37 23.56
C GLY A 168 -15.63 12.54 23.67
N PRO A 169 -15.36 11.71 22.64
CA PRO A 169 -14.19 10.85 22.61
C PRO A 169 -12.91 11.68 22.55
N GLU A 170 -11.86 11.14 23.14
CA GLU A 170 -10.49 11.63 23.03
C GLU A 170 -9.59 10.43 22.77
N LEU A 171 -8.86 10.47 21.66
CA LEU A 171 -7.91 9.43 21.28
C LEU A 171 -6.51 9.86 21.73
N TYR A 172 -5.88 9.02 22.53
CA TYR A 172 -4.51 9.17 23.01
C TYR A 172 -3.59 8.24 22.22
N PHE A 173 -2.50 8.78 21.71
CA PHE A 173 -1.49 8.10 20.91
C PHE A 173 -0.13 8.28 21.62
N GLY A 174 0.44 7.19 22.15
CA GLY A 174 1.66 7.25 22.99
C GLY A 174 2.88 6.61 22.36
N MET A 175 4.01 7.33 22.38
CA MET A 175 5.33 6.84 21.93
C MET A 175 6.29 6.75 23.13
N PRO A 176 6.98 5.60 23.32
CA PRO A 176 7.99 5.46 24.36
C PRO A 176 9.25 6.28 24.07
N ASN A 177 9.77 6.90 25.12
CA ASN A 177 11.02 7.64 25.14
C ASN A 177 12.13 6.76 25.75
N PHE A 178 13.30 6.76 25.14
CA PHE A 178 14.48 6.05 25.60
C PHE A 178 15.70 6.97 25.69
N ASP A 179 16.65 6.57 26.52
CA ASP A 179 18.03 7.07 26.53
C ASP A 179 18.94 5.84 26.44
N GLY A 180 19.49 5.60 25.25
CA GLY A 180 20.10 4.32 24.91
C GLY A 180 19.09 3.17 25.01
N ALA A 181 19.31 2.25 25.95
CA ALA A 181 18.40 1.13 26.22
C ALA A 181 17.43 1.38 27.37
N ASP A 182 17.60 2.49 28.10
CA ASP A 182 16.80 2.79 29.28
C ASP A 182 15.51 3.49 28.88
N PHE A 183 14.37 2.95 29.31
CA PHE A 183 13.09 3.63 29.17
C PHE A 183 13.05 4.88 30.05
N LYS A 184 12.60 6.02 29.51
CA LYS A 184 12.56 7.32 30.19
C LYS A 184 11.15 7.92 30.27
N GLY A 185 10.13 7.16 29.92
CA GLY A 185 8.74 7.61 29.93
C GLY A 185 8.11 7.69 28.54
N LEU A 186 7.08 8.51 28.40
CA LEU A 186 6.25 8.54 27.20
C LEU A 186 6.02 9.99 26.76
N HIS A 187 5.87 10.20 25.45
CA HIS A 187 5.17 11.36 24.96
C HIS A 187 3.87 10.92 24.30
N VAL A 188 2.78 11.58 24.66
CA VAL A 188 1.41 11.21 24.29
C VAL A 188 0.75 12.39 23.62
N ILE A 189 0.15 12.15 22.46
CA ILE A 189 -0.59 13.12 21.69
C ILE A 189 -2.07 12.79 21.82
N SER A 190 -2.92 13.79 21.99
CA SER A 190 -4.36 13.61 22.11
C SER A 190 -5.14 14.46 21.11
N PHE A 191 -6.24 13.90 20.61
CA PHE A 191 -7.21 14.64 19.80
C PHE A 191 -8.60 13.97 19.83
N ASP A 192 -9.64 14.76 19.61
CA ASP A 192 -10.99 14.27 19.34
C ASP A 192 -11.05 13.57 17.97
N PRO A 193 -11.32 12.27 17.88
CA PRO A 193 -11.36 11.59 16.58
C PRO A 193 -12.47 12.13 15.66
N ARG A 194 -13.47 12.86 16.16
CA ARG A 194 -14.48 13.51 15.30
C ARG A 194 -13.90 14.63 14.46
N VAL A 195 -12.77 15.22 14.85
CA VAL A 195 -12.08 16.25 14.04
C VAL A 195 -11.64 15.69 12.69
N LEU A 196 -11.43 14.37 12.59
CA LEU A 196 -11.01 13.68 11.39
C LEU A 196 -12.02 13.84 10.23
N PHE A 197 -13.31 13.96 10.54
CA PHE A 197 -14.35 14.17 9.53
C PHE A 197 -14.20 15.52 8.82
N SER A 198 -13.54 16.52 9.41
CA SER A 198 -13.27 17.80 8.74
C SER A 198 -12.36 17.67 7.51
N PHE A 199 -11.65 16.54 7.37
CA PHE A 199 -10.82 16.23 6.21
C PHE A 199 -11.56 15.38 5.16
N CYS A 200 -12.75 14.86 5.48
CA CYS A 200 -13.55 14.06 4.58
C CYS A 200 -14.31 14.96 3.59
N PRO A 201 -14.33 14.67 2.28
CA PRO A 201 -15.08 15.48 1.30
C PRO A 201 -16.60 15.49 1.55
N GLU A 202 -17.16 14.35 1.98
CA GLU A 202 -18.58 14.20 2.28
C GLU A 202 -18.73 13.54 3.67
N PRO A 203 -18.51 14.30 4.75
CA PRO A 203 -18.35 13.76 6.10
C PRO A 203 -19.58 13.02 6.61
N GLU A 204 -20.77 13.31 6.09
CA GLU A 204 -22.03 12.67 6.50
C GLU A 204 -22.19 11.25 5.95
N GLN A 205 -21.36 10.85 4.98
CA GLN A 205 -21.40 9.52 4.39
C GLN A 205 -20.37 8.57 4.99
N LEU A 206 -19.38 9.11 5.72
CA LEU A 206 -18.36 8.33 6.39
C LEU A 206 -18.72 8.15 7.85
N VAL A 207 -18.60 6.92 8.35
CA VAL A 207 -18.65 6.63 9.78
C VAL A 207 -17.40 5.86 10.19
N ILE A 208 -17.00 5.99 11.45
CA ILE A 208 -15.88 5.25 12.03
C ILE A 208 -16.40 4.49 13.24
N VAL A 209 -16.16 3.18 13.30
CA VAL A 209 -16.49 2.34 14.45
C VAL A 209 -15.22 2.10 15.24
N ASP A 210 -15.32 2.26 16.56
CA ASP A 210 -14.39 1.70 17.54
C ASP A 210 -14.88 0.28 17.91
N PRO A 211 -14.20 -0.78 17.41
CA PRO A 211 -14.61 -2.15 17.64
C PRO A 211 -14.53 -2.59 19.11
N ARG A 212 -13.63 -1.97 19.89
CA ARG A 212 -13.39 -2.37 21.29
C ARG A 212 -14.45 -1.78 22.20
N ALA A 213 -14.75 -0.50 22.03
CA ALA A 213 -15.77 0.18 22.82
C ALA A 213 -17.19 -0.02 22.26
N GLN A 214 -17.32 -0.63 21.07
CA GLN A 214 -18.58 -0.73 20.33
C GLN A 214 -19.25 0.63 20.19
N LYS A 215 -18.46 1.65 19.84
CA LYS A 215 -18.92 3.03 19.68
C LYS A 215 -18.82 3.45 18.22
N LEU A 216 -19.75 4.31 17.83
CA LEU A 216 -19.81 4.92 16.52
C LEU A 216 -19.36 6.37 16.62
N TRP A 217 -18.46 6.79 15.74
CA TRP A 217 -18.09 8.18 15.53
C TRP A 217 -18.68 8.64 14.20
N THR A 218 -19.33 9.80 14.25
CA THR A 218 -19.99 10.46 13.13
C THR A 218 -19.65 11.94 13.15
N SER A 219 -19.79 12.57 12.00
CA SER A 219 -19.67 14.03 11.82
C SER A 219 -20.88 14.80 12.36
N THR A 220 -22.07 14.19 12.31
CA THR A 220 -23.33 14.74 12.81
C THR A 220 -23.89 13.95 14.01
N GLU A 221 -24.79 14.59 14.75
CA GLU A 221 -25.49 13.96 15.89
C GLU A 221 -26.43 12.83 15.46
N THR A 222 -26.96 12.87 14.23
CA THR A 222 -27.82 11.83 13.68
C THR A 222 -27.03 10.97 12.69
N PRO A 223 -26.70 9.72 13.05
CA PRO A 223 -25.97 8.83 12.15
C PRO A 223 -26.76 8.48 10.89
N PRO A 224 -26.07 8.07 9.80
CA PRO A 224 -26.72 7.50 8.62
C PRO A 224 -27.62 6.29 8.96
N ALA A 225 -28.63 6.05 8.14
CA ALA A 225 -29.60 4.99 8.37
C ALA A 225 -28.93 3.61 8.50
N GLY A 226 -29.18 2.92 9.62
CA GLY A 226 -28.58 1.61 9.91
C GLY A 226 -27.13 1.66 10.45
N ALA A 227 -26.46 2.82 10.45
CA ALA A 227 -25.05 2.92 10.88
C ALA A 227 -24.85 2.55 12.35
N VAL A 228 -25.84 2.80 13.21
CA VAL A 228 -25.79 2.40 14.62
C VAL A 228 -25.65 0.89 14.78
N GLU A 229 -26.24 0.09 13.88
CA GLU A 229 -26.15 -1.37 13.97
C GLU A 229 -24.75 -1.91 13.68
N LEU A 230 -23.88 -1.11 13.04
CA LEU A 230 -22.48 -1.46 12.86
C LEU A 230 -21.77 -1.68 14.19
N THR A 231 -22.21 -1.07 15.31
CA THR A 231 -21.58 -1.31 16.63
C THR A 231 -21.85 -2.72 17.18
N ASN A 232 -22.87 -3.39 16.68
CA ASN A 232 -23.26 -4.73 17.12
C ASN A 232 -22.55 -5.85 16.34
N ILE A 233 -21.84 -5.49 15.27
CA ILE A 233 -21.09 -6.44 14.44
C ILE A 233 -19.86 -6.92 15.24
N PRO A 234 -19.55 -8.23 15.25
CA PRO A 234 -18.38 -8.79 15.95
C PRO A 234 -17.09 -8.51 15.16
N TRP A 235 -16.73 -7.24 15.00
CA TRP A 235 -15.61 -6.78 14.19
C TRP A 235 -14.29 -7.45 14.56
N LEU A 236 -14.01 -7.66 15.85
CA LEU A 236 -12.77 -8.30 16.30
C LEU A 236 -12.62 -9.74 15.79
N GLU A 237 -13.74 -10.44 15.55
CA GLU A 237 -13.73 -11.78 14.95
C GLU A 237 -13.59 -11.69 13.42
N ILE A 238 -14.35 -10.81 12.77
CA ILE A 238 -14.30 -10.61 11.32
C ILE A 238 -12.89 -10.19 10.87
N MET A 239 -12.24 -9.32 11.64
CA MET A 239 -10.91 -8.78 11.34
C MET A 239 -9.78 -9.80 11.44
N LYS A 240 -10.03 -11.00 12.00
CA LYS A 240 -9.06 -12.10 11.96
C LYS A 240 -8.92 -12.68 10.56
N GLU A 241 -9.96 -12.57 9.74
CA GLU A 241 -10.01 -13.15 8.39
C GLU A 241 -9.90 -12.09 7.29
N LYS A 242 -10.53 -10.92 7.49
CA LYS A 242 -10.64 -9.87 6.47
C LYS A 242 -10.42 -8.49 7.07
N ILE A 243 -9.72 -7.62 6.37
CA ILE A 243 -9.56 -6.21 6.77
C ILE A 243 -10.48 -5.26 6.00
N HIS A 244 -11.31 -5.77 5.10
CA HIS A 244 -12.27 -4.99 4.33
C HIS A 244 -13.44 -5.88 3.88
N GLY A 245 -14.50 -5.26 3.39
CA GLY A 245 -15.58 -5.96 2.70
C GLY A 245 -16.89 -5.20 2.76
N THR A 246 -17.99 -5.96 2.71
CA THR A 246 -19.36 -5.45 2.87
C THR A 246 -20.08 -6.18 4.00
N VAL A 247 -20.94 -5.48 4.73
CA VAL A 247 -21.82 -6.04 5.76
C VAL A 247 -23.22 -5.45 5.63
N MET A 248 -24.22 -6.18 6.10
CA MET A 248 -25.56 -5.63 6.31
C MET A 248 -25.62 -5.02 7.71
N ALA A 249 -26.14 -3.80 7.81
CA ALA A 249 -26.45 -3.12 9.05
C ALA A 249 -27.81 -2.42 8.88
N GLY A 250 -28.81 -2.88 9.62
CA GLY A 250 -30.22 -2.60 9.37
C GLY A 250 -30.64 -3.10 8.00
N GLU A 251 -31.36 -2.25 7.27
CA GLU A 251 -31.82 -2.52 5.91
C GLU A 251 -30.81 -2.08 4.84
N LYS A 252 -29.59 -1.67 5.25
CA LYS A 252 -28.58 -1.08 4.37
C LYS A 252 -27.34 -1.94 4.30
N GLN A 253 -26.72 -1.96 3.11
CA GLN A 253 -25.40 -2.55 2.94
C GLN A 253 -24.35 -1.47 3.16
N TYR A 254 -23.36 -1.78 4.00
CA TYR A 254 -22.20 -0.93 4.26
C TYR A 254 -20.95 -1.57 3.70
N THR A 255 -20.13 -0.75 3.04
CA THR A 255 -18.77 -1.11 2.64
C THR A 255 -17.80 -0.59 3.69
N TRP A 256 -16.86 -1.42 4.10
CA TRP A 256 -15.98 -1.14 5.22
C TRP A 256 -14.52 -1.51 4.96
N LEU A 257 -13.63 -0.82 5.67
CA LEU A 257 -12.19 -1.03 5.69
C LEU A 257 -11.68 -0.81 7.12
N ALA A 258 -10.94 -1.78 7.64
CA ALA A 258 -10.23 -1.67 8.90
C ALA A 258 -8.88 -0.99 8.68
N ARG A 259 -8.57 0.02 9.50
CA ARG A 259 -7.30 0.75 9.50
C ARG A 259 -6.74 0.87 10.90
N PHE A 260 -5.42 0.77 11.00
CA PHE A 260 -4.71 0.99 12.24
C PHE A 260 -4.57 2.49 12.52
N ILE A 261 -4.94 2.89 13.73
CA ILE A 261 -4.49 4.15 14.33
C ILE A 261 -3.65 3.75 15.54
N GLY A 262 -2.34 3.96 15.46
CA GLY A 262 -1.39 3.33 16.37
C GLY A 262 -1.44 1.80 16.26
N ARG A 263 -1.88 1.13 17.33
CA ARG A 263 -2.02 -0.34 17.41
C ARG A 263 -3.46 -0.83 17.32
N ASP A 264 -4.42 0.07 17.38
CA ASP A 264 -5.82 -0.29 17.43
C ASP A 264 -6.44 -0.18 16.04
N LEU A 265 -7.26 -1.17 15.71
CA LEU A 265 -8.03 -1.20 14.48
C LEU A 265 -9.32 -0.44 14.67
N PHE A 266 -9.57 0.49 13.77
CA PHE A 266 -10.83 1.20 13.62
C PHE A 266 -11.45 0.83 12.28
N VAL A 267 -12.77 0.75 12.23
CA VAL A 267 -13.49 0.36 11.02
C VAL A 267 -14.09 1.61 10.39
N PHE A 268 -13.59 1.97 9.22
CA PHE A 268 -14.15 3.03 8.39
C PHE A 268 -15.23 2.41 7.51
N ALA A 269 -16.42 3.01 7.47
CA ALA A 269 -17.53 2.49 6.69
C ALA A 269 -18.36 3.59 6.03
N THR A 270 -19.01 3.24 4.92
CA THR A 270 -19.99 4.06 4.20
C THR A 270 -21.10 3.16 3.68
N GLU A 271 -22.32 3.69 3.51
CA GLU A 271 -23.35 3.00 2.73
C GLU A 271 -22.80 2.69 1.33
N SER A 272 -22.94 1.43 0.91
CA SER A 272 -22.50 0.95 -0.40
C SER A 272 -23.15 1.77 -1.53
N ALA A 273 -22.38 2.14 -2.54
CA ALA A 273 -22.91 2.80 -3.73
C ALA A 273 -23.88 1.90 -4.52
N ASN A 274 -23.65 0.59 -4.49
CA ASN A 274 -24.49 -0.43 -5.11
C ASN A 274 -24.59 -1.66 -4.20
N ALA A 275 -25.78 -1.88 -3.63
CA ALA A 275 -26.06 -2.96 -2.70
C ALA A 275 -25.98 -4.37 -3.32
N SER A 276 -26.04 -4.48 -4.65
CA SER A 276 -26.06 -5.75 -5.38
C SER A 276 -24.65 -6.29 -5.70
N ILE A 277 -23.60 -5.50 -5.44
CA ILE A 277 -22.22 -5.88 -5.72
C ILE A 277 -21.60 -6.43 -4.44
N GLU A 278 -21.39 -7.75 -4.41
CA GLU A 278 -20.65 -8.41 -3.34
C GLU A 278 -19.14 -8.22 -3.56
N ASP A 279 -18.43 -7.86 -2.50
CA ASP A 279 -17.02 -7.53 -2.59
C ASP A 279 -16.15 -8.79 -2.78
N LYS A 280 -15.51 -8.90 -3.96
CA LYS A 280 -14.60 -10.00 -4.30
C LYS A 280 -13.12 -9.73 -3.95
N GLY A 281 -12.79 -8.54 -3.41
CA GLY A 281 -11.42 -8.18 -3.05
C GLY A 281 -11.13 -6.69 -3.22
N PHE A 282 -10.31 -6.10 -2.33
CA PHE A 282 -9.90 -4.70 -2.36
C PHE A 282 -8.56 -4.53 -3.06
N SER A 283 -8.57 -3.91 -4.23
CA SER A 283 -7.34 -3.45 -4.89
C SER A 283 -7.22 -1.94 -4.74
N ILE A 284 -6.39 -1.49 -3.79
CA ILE A 284 -5.91 -0.11 -3.82
C ILE A 284 -4.78 -0.06 -4.84
N PRO A 285 -4.82 0.83 -5.85
CA PRO A 285 -3.60 1.19 -6.57
C PRO A 285 -2.67 1.87 -5.56
N PHE A 286 -1.68 1.12 -5.05
CA PHE A 286 -0.70 1.59 -4.07
C PHE A 286 -0.09 2.93 -4.53
N PHE A 287 -0.33 3.99 -3.75
CA PHE A 287 0.37 5.25 -3.90
C PHE A 287 1.73 5.18 -3.18
N GLY A 288 2.71 4.60 -3.87
CA GLY A 288 4.13 4.82 -3.59
C GLY A 288 4.91 3.64 -3.02
N GLY A 289 6.05 3.39 -3.66
CA GLY A 289 7.21 2.70 -3.08
C GLY A 289 7.35 1.23 -3.45
N ASN A 290 7.95 0.94 -4.61
CA ASN A 290 8.64 -0.33 -4.80
C ASN A 290 9.69 -0.48 -3.69
N SER A 291 9.63 -1.59 -2.97
CA SER A 291 10.82 -2.32 -2.54
C SER A 291 11.07 -3.43 -3.54
#